data_AF-A0A535KV00-F1
#
_entry.id   AF-A0A535KV00-F1
#
_cell.length_a   1.000
_cell.length_b   1.000
_cell.length_c   1.000
_cell.angle_alpha   90.00
_cell.angle_beta   90.00
_cell.angle_gamma   90.00
#
_symmetry.space_group_name_H-M   'P 1'
#
loop_
_entity.id
_entity.type
_entity.pdbx_description
1 polymer ?
#
loop_
_entity_poly.entity_id
_entity_poly.type
_entity_poly.pdbx_seq_one_letter_code
_entity_poly.pdbx_strand_id
1 'polypeptide(L)'
;LYFRDREHTIALRYPALIQVPNDASALDQDGLQAAGVVFEYVAEGGITRLTAIYDHAPDMIGPMRSSRLVSLKIARHYKGLLFQSGESPVTRSAAGSDPVPQFFDTIGYMFRSASRYAPS
;
A
#
# COMPACT_ATOMS: atom_id res chain seq x y z
N LEU A 1 29.64 13.00 0.96
CA LEU A 1 28.40 13.44 0.30
C LEU A 1 27.25 13.02 1.20
N TYR A 2 26.38 13.94 1.62
CA TYR A 2 25.21 13.63 2.46
C TYR A 2 23.95 14.03 1.71
N PHE A 3 23.01 13.10 1.59
CA PHE A 3 21.64 13.35 1.14
C PHE A 3 20.75 13.43 2.37
N ARG A 4 19.88 14.44 2.42
CA ARG A 4 18.88 14.58 3.47
C ARG A 4 17.53 14.80 2.80
N ASP A 5 16.67 13.81 2.94
CA ASP A 5 15.28 13.96 2.56
C ASP A 5 14.61 15.00 3.46
N ARG A 6 13.79 15.86 2.86
CA ARG A 6 12.99 16.89 3.55
C ARG A 6 11.50 16.54 3.56
N GLU A 7 11.15 15.34 3.11
CA GLU A 7 9.75 14.92 3.09
C GLU A 7 9.12 15.07 4.48
N HIS A 8 8.00 15.79 4.49
CA HIS A 8 7.21 15.97 5.69
C HIS A 8 6.49 14.65 5.99
N THR A 9 6.66 14.16 7.22
CA THR A 9 6.01 12.93 7.65
C THR A 9 5.36 13.11 9.02
N ILE A 10 4.29 12.34 9.25
CA ILE A 10 3.51 12.36 10.48
C ILE A 10 3.56 10.97 11.11
N ALA A 11 3.95 10.91 12.40
CA ALA A 11 3.99 9.66 13.14
C ALA A 11 2.59 9.04 13.28
N LEU A 12 2.49 7.75 13.01
CA LEU A 12 1.27 6.98 13.08
C LEU A 12 1.19 6.18 14.39
N ARG A 13 -0.02 6.05 14.94
CA ARG A 13 -0.27 5.23 16.14
C ARG A 13 -0.12 3.73 15.88
N TYR A 14 -0.37 3.30 14.64
CA TYR A 14 -0.20 1.93 14.16
C TYR A 14 0.46 1.97 12.79
N PRO A 15 1.29 0.96 12.43
CA PRO A 15 1.89 0.90 11.10
C PRO A 15 0.83 0.88 10.02
N ALA A 16 0.96 1.73 9.00
CA ALA A 16 0.12 1.68 7.80
C ALA A 16 0.79 0.80 6.75
N LEU A 17 0.08 -0.23 6.28
CA LEU A 17 0.51 -1.09 5.20
C LEU A 17 -0.27 -0.70 3.94
N ILE A 18 0.40 -0.03 3.01
CA ILE A 18 -0.19 0.45 1.77
C ILE A 18 0.17 -0.50 0.63
N GLN A 19 -0.85 -0.93 -0.11
CA GLN A 19 -0.67 -1.74 -1.32
C GLN A 19 -0.34 -0.85 -2.51
N VAL A 20 0.83 -1.03 -3.11
CA VAL A 20 1.36 -0.19 -4.18
C VAL A 20 1.67 -1.05 -5.42
N PRO A 21 1.27 -0.66 -6.63
CA PRO A 21 1.62 -1.37 -7.86
C PRO A 21 3.13 -1.32 -8.12
N ASN A 22 3.62 -2.32 -8.85
CA ASN A 22 4.98 -2.31 -9.40
C ASN A 22 4.99 -2.61 -10.91
N ASP A 23 3.94 -2.19 -11.61
CA ASP A 23 3.84 -2.31 -13.06
C ASP A 23 4.38 -1.06 -13.75
N ALA A 24 4.79 -1.18 -15.02
CA ALA A 24 5.42 -0.09 -15.77
C ALA A 24 4.53 1.17 -15.88
N SER A 25 3.21 1.04 -15.86
CA SER A 25 2.28 2.17 -15.94
C SER A 25 2.17 2.96 -14.62
N ALA A 26 2.68 2.37 -13.53
CA ALA A 26 2.60 2.91 -12.20
C ALA A 26 3.96 3.29 -11.62
N LEU A 27 5.01 3.30 -12.44
CA LEU A 27 6.31 3.84 -12.07
C LEU A 27 6.21 5.32 -11.69
N ASP A 28 7.18 5.76 -10.90
CA ASP A 28 7.20 7.01 -10.14
C ASP A 28 6.09 7.04 -9.09
N GLN A 29 6.20 6.11 -8.12
CA GLN A 29 5.30 6.07 -6.97
C GLN A 29 5.63 7.20 -5.98
N ASP A 30 4.60 7.90 -5.52
CA ASP A 30 4.70 8.94 -4.52
C ASP A 30 4.83 8.33 -3.12
N GLY A 31 5.72 8.89 -2.31
CA GLY A 31 5.87 8.59 -0.89
C GLY A 31 6.58 7.27 -0.57
N LEU A 32 6.99 6.48 -1.57
CA LEU A 32 7.61 5.17 -1.34
C LEU A 32 8.94 5.26 -0.56
N GLN A 33 9.67 6.36 -0.73
CA GLN A 33 10.93 6.66 -0.05
C GLN A 33 10.77 6.85 1.47
N ALA A 34 9.57 7.23 1.94
CA ALA A 34 9.28 7.36 3.37
C ALA A 34 8.92 6.02 4.02
N ALA A 35 8.77 4.93 3.25
CA ALA A 35 8.45 3.63 3.81
C ALA A 35 9.63 3.09 4.63
N GLY A 36 9.35 2.65 5.87
CA GLY A 36 10.36 2.01 6.72
C GLY A 36 10.72 0.60 6.23
N VAL A 37 9.76 -0.10 5.61
CA VAL A 37 9.95 -1.42 5.01
C VAL A 37 9.10 -1.55 3.75
N VAL A 38 9.65 -2.17 2.70
CA VAL A 38 8.92 -2.53 1.49
C VAL A 38 9.09 -4.02 1.20
N PHE A 39 7.98 -4.74 1.07
CA PHE A 39 7.96 -6.12 0.59
C PHE A 39 7.50 -6.17 -0.85
N GLU A 40 8.27 -6.80 -1.73
CA GLU A 40 7.87 -7.12 -3.10
C GLU A 40 7.49 -8.60 -3.22
N TYR A 41 6.40 -8.89 -3.94
CA TYR A 41 5.99 -10.25 -4.25
C TYR A 41 5.23 -10.32 -5.56
N VAL A 42 5.22 -11.50 -6.19
CA VAL A 42 4.43 -11.76 -7.40
C VAL A 42 2.93 -11.65 -7.07
N ALA A 43 2.20 -10.85 -7.84
CA ALA A 43 0.77 -10.67 -7.69
C ALA A 43 -0.01 -11.55 -8.69
N GLU A 44 -0.10 -11.14 -9.95
CA GLU A 44 -0.81 -11.84 -11.05
C GLU A 44 -0.07 -11.57 -12.37
N GLY A 45 -0.11 -12.51 -13.31
CA GLY A 45 0.39 -12.29 -14.68
C GLY A 45 1.88 -11.99 -14.82
N GLY A 46 2.71 -12.37 -13.83
CA GLY A 46 4.15 -12.09 -13.83
C GLY A 46 4.53 -10.68 -13.35
N ILE A 47 3.56 -9.87 -12.92
CA ILE A 47 3.79 -8.53 -12.36
C ILE A 47 3.85 -8.62 -10.83
N THR A 48 4.74 -7.84 -10.23
CA THR A 48 4.89 -7.77 -8.78
C THR A 48 4.07 -6.65 -8.14
N ARG A 49 3.89 -6.75 -6.83
CA ARG A 49 3.23 -5.75 -5.99
C ARG A 49 4.07 -5.48 -4.77
N LEU A 50 4.02 -4.25 -4.31
CA LEU A 50 4.65 -3.81 -3.08
C LEU A 50 3.62 -3.74 -1.94
N THR A 51 4.02 -4.19 -0.76
CA THR A 51 3.45 -3.76 0.52
C THR A 51 4.46 -2.83 1.18
N ALA A 52 4.18 -1.53 1.15
CA ALA A 52 4.98 -0.51 1.80
C ALA A 52 4.44 -0.24 3.21
N ILE A 53 5.31 -0.25 4.21
CA ILE A 53 4.97 -0.12 5.63
C ILE A 53 5.51 1.20 6.17
N TYR A 54 4.63 2.00 6.75
CA TYR A 54 4.92 3.33 7.28
C TYR A 54 4.65 3.37 8.77
N ASP A 55 5.63 3.77 9.55
CA ASP A 55 5.44 4.26 10.92
C ASP A 55 5.27 5.80 10.95
N HIS A 56 5.83 6.49 9.96
CA HIS A 56 5.60 7.89 9.66
C HIS A 56 5.07 8.02 8.22
N ALA A 57 3.85 8.53 8.07
CA ALA A 57 3.25 8.70 6.75
C ALA A 57 3.68 10.03 6.12
N PRO A 58 4.12 10.04 4.84
CA PRO A 58 4.28 11.28 4.09
C PRO A 58 2.92 11.89 3.72
N ASP A 59 2.96 13.09 3.16
CA ASP A 59 1.75 13.82 2.74
C ASP A 59 0.95 13.08 1.65
N MET A 60 1.62 12.27 0.82
CA MET A 60 0.98 11.52 -0.27
C MET A 60 1.66 10.17 -0.48
N ILE A 61 0.85 9.12 -0.63
CA ILE A 61 1.31 7.77 -1.00
C ILE A 61 0.45 7.27 -2.15
N GLY A 62 1.08 6.81 -3.23
CA GLY A 62 0.34 6.20 -4.32
C GLY A 62 1.17 5.93 -5.56
N PRO A 63 0.56 5.39 -6.64
CA PRO A 63 -0.83 4.93 -6.70
C PRO A 63 -1.10 3.72 -5.79
N MET A 64 -2.37 3.50 -5.42
CA MET A 64 -2.77 2.36 -4.59
C MET A 64 -3.32 1.21 -5.43
N ARG A 65 -3.23 -0.01 -4.88
CA ARG A 65 -3.67 -1.23 -5.57
C ARG A 65 -4.36 -2.21 -4.66
N SER A 66 -4.90 -3.26 -5.27
CA SER A 66 -5.57 -4.32 -4.54
C SER A 66 -4.61 -5.06 -3.59
N SER A 67 -5.11 -5.72 -2.56
CA SER A 67 -4.27 -6.63 -1.76
C SER A 67 -4.13 -8.02 -2.39
N ARG A 68 -3.23 -8.82 -1.81
CA ARG A 68 -3.11 -10.27 -2.01
C ARG A 68 -3.09 -10.97 -0.65
N LEU A 69 -3.23 -12.29 -0.62
CA LEU A 69 -3.16 -13.08 0.63
C LEU A 69 -1.90 -12.81 1.47
N VAL A 70 -0.78 -12.53 0.82
CA VAL A 70 0.47 -12.17 1.51
C VAL A 70 0.37 -10.82 2.22
N SER A 71 -0.40 -9.86 1.71
CA SER A 71 -0.64 -8.56 2.36
C SER A 71 -1.28 -8.75 3.74
N LEU A 72 -2.28 -9.65 3.85
CA LEU A 72 -2.91 -10.00 5.13
C LEU A 72 -1.89 -10.64 6.10
N LYS A 73 -1.04 -11.54 5.60
CA LYS A 73 0.02 -12.17 6.41
C LYS A 73 1.01 -11.14 6.96
N ILE A 74 1.46 -10.21 6.12
CA ILE A 74 2.38 -9.14 6.52
C ILE A 74 1.69 -8.23 7.55
N ALA A 75 0.45 -7.81 7.29
CA ALA A 75 -0.30 -6.95 8.21
C ALA A 75 -0.48 -7.58 9.60
N ARG A 76 -0.72 -8.90 9.70
CA ARG A 76 -0.72 -9.60 10.98
C ARG A 76 0.62 -9.55 11.70
N HIS A 77 1.71 -9.78 10.97
CA HIS A 77 3.06 -9.82 11.55
C HIS A 77 3.44 -8.46 12.14
N TYR A 78 3.12 -7.39 11.43
CA TYR A 78 3.39 -6.01 11.86
C TYR A 78 2.30 -5.41 12.75
N LYS A 79 1.20 -6.14 13.01
CA LYS A 79 0.03 -5.67 13.77
C LYS A 79 -0.47 -4.30 13.28
N GLY A 80 -0.43 -4.10 11.96
CA GLY A 80 -0.73 -2.82 11.32
C GLY A 80 -2.09 -2.80 10.62
N LEU A 81 -2.37 -1.66 10.01
CA LEU A 81 -3.61 -1.38 9.29
C LEU A 81 -3.38 -1.55 7.78
N LEU A 82 -4.18 -2.37 7.11
CA LEU A 82 -4.02 -2.64 5.67
C LEU A 82 -4.90 -1.70 4.84
N PHE A 83 -4.29 -0.88 3.99
CA PHE A 83 -4.97 0.01 3.07
C PHE A 83 -4.78 -0.43 1.62
N GLN A 84 -5.88 -0.45 0.86
CA GLN A 84 -5.92 -1.11 -0.44
C GLN A 84 -7.04 -0.56 -1.34
N SER A 85 -6.83 -0.62 -2.65
CA SER A 85 -7.84 -0.32 -3.68
C SER A 85 -8.37 -1.63 -4.26
N GLY A 86 -9.16 -2.36 -3.47
CA GLY A 86 -9.74 -3.66 -3.80
C GLY A 86 -8.88 -4.86 -3.39
N GLU A 87 -9.22 -6.05 -3.88
CA GLU A 87 -8.60 -7.33 -3.47
C GLU A 87 -8.86 -8.40 -4.56
N SER A 88 -8.00 -9.43 -4.66
CA SER A 88 -8.34 -10.56 -5.55
C SER A 88 -9.51 -11.38 -4.98
N PRO A 89 -10.26 -12.13 -5.81
CA PRO A 89 -11.33 -13.01 -5.32
C PRO A 89 -10.87 -13.98 -4.21
N VAL A 90 -9.68 -14.54 -4.36
CA VAL A 90 -9.08 -15.44 -3.35
C VAL A 90 -8.77 -14.68 -2.06
N THR A 91 -8.27 -13.46 -2.16
CA THR A 91 -7.96 -12.64 -0.98
C THR A 91 -9.23 -12.24 -0.25
N ARG A 92 -10.28 -11.83 -0.98
CA ARG A 92 -11.62 -11.53 -0.43
C ARG A 92 -12.17 -12.68 0.41
N SER A 93 -12.05 -13.90 -0.09
CA SER A 93 -12.55 -15.09 0.61
C SER A 93 -11.82 -15.32 1.93
N ALA A 94 -10.52 -15.00 2.02
CA ALA A 94 -9.76 -15.11 3.26
C ALA A 94 -9.95 -13.89 4.18
N ALA A 95 -10.08 -12.69 3.59
CA ALA A 95 -10.17 -11.42 4.30
C ALA A 95 -11.39 -11.34 5.23
N GLY A 96 -12.51 -11.99 4.88
CA GLY A 96 -13.74 -11.93 5.67
C GLY A 96 -13.65 -12.56 7.06
N SER A 97 -12.69 -13.45 7.30
CA SER A 97 -12.42 -14.06 8.62
C SER A 97 -11.07 -13.65 9.19
N ASP A 98 -10.36 -12.75 8.52
CA ASP A 98 -9.02 -12.32 8.93
C ASP A 98 -9.11 -11.21 10.00
N PRO A 99 -8.33 -11.28 11.09
CA PRO A 99 -8.36 -10.26 12.14
C PRO A 99 -7.71 -8.92 11.74
N VAL A 100 -7.07 -8.84 10.57
CA VAL A 100 -6.43 -7.62 10.08
C VAL A 100 -7.46 -6.52 9.82
N PRO A 101 -7.30 -5.32 10.39
CA PRO A 101 -8.08 -4.16 10.00
C PRO A 101 -7.79 -3.77 8.55
N GLN A 102 -8.83 -3.72 7.73
CA GLN A 102 -8.73 -3.47 6.29
C GLN A 102 -9.53 -2.24 5.90
N PHE A 103 -8.91 -1.36 5.12
CA PHE A 103 -9.46 -0.09 4.68
C PHE A 103 -9.48 -0.04 3.16
N PHE A 104 -10.66 0.19 2.61
CA PHE A 104 -10.93 0.31 1.18
C PHE A 104 -11.54 1.68 0.91
N ASP A 105 -11.05 2.36 -0.13
CA ASP A 105 -11.63 3.60 -0.67
C ASP A 105 -12.10 4.60 0.41
N THR A 106 -11.27 4.79 1.45
CA THR A 106 -11.68 5.53 2.64
C THR A 106 -11.79 7.02 2.31
N ILE A 107 -13.02 7.54 2.32
CA ILE A 107 -13.33 8.93 1.96
C ILE A 107 -12.52 9.90 2.83
N GLY A 108 -11.88 10.88 2.20
CA GLY A 108 -11.03 11.87 2.85
C GLY A 108 -9.55 11.45 3.01
N TYR A 109 -9.23 10.17 2.85
CA TYR A 109 -7.87 9.64 2.91
C TYR A 109 -7.40 9.06 1.57
N MET A 110 -8.33 8.59 0.74
CA MET A 110 -8.05 8.08 -0.60
C MET A 110 -8.77 8.95 -1.64
N PHE A 111 -8.07 9.27 -2.73
CA PHE A 111 -8.61 10.04 -3.85
C PHE A 111 -8.11 9.49 -5.18
N ARG A 112 -8.83 9.82 -6.26
CA ARG A 112 -8.39 9.51 -7.63
C ARG A 112 -7.74 10.75 -8.23
N SER A 113 -6.51 10.62 -8.73
CA SER A 113 -5.88 11.69 -9.49
C SER A 113 -6.45 11.74 -10.91
N ALA A 114 -6.70 12.95 -11.43
CA ALA A 114 -7.09 13.16 -12.83
C ALA A 114 -5.91 12.98 -13.81
N SER A 115 -4.67 12.98 -13.32
CA SER A 115 -3.46 12.87 -14.15
C SER A 115 -3.05 11.44 -14.48
N ARG A 116 -3.71 10.42 -13.90
CA ARG A 116 -3.43 8.99 -14.15
C ARG A 116 -4.73 8.25 -14.43
N TYR A 117 -4.73 7.38 -15.44
CA TYR A 117 -5.88 6.53 -15.74
C TYR A 117 -6.11 5.52 -14.62
N ALA A 118 -7.39 5.29 -14.29
CA ALA A 118 -7.76 4.21 -13.39
C ALA A 118 -7.30 2.88 -13.98
N PRO A 119 -6.76 1.97 -13.16
CA PRO A 119 -6.41 0.68 -13.68
C PRO A 119 -7.61 -0.13 -14.17
N SER A 120 -7.42 -0.86 -15.26
CA SER A 120 -8.35 -1.91 -15.74
C SER A 120 -8.44 -3.09 -14.78
#